data_AF-A0A2V8X280-F1
#
_entry.id   AF-A0A2V8X280-F1
#
_cell.length_a   1.000
_cell.length_b   1.000
_cell.length_c   1.000
_cell.angle_alpha   90.00
_cell.angle_beta   90.00
_cell.angle_gamma   90.00
#
_symmetry.space_group_name_H-M   'P 1'
#
loop_
_entity.id
_entity.type
_entity.pdbx_description
1 polymer ?
#
loop_
_entity_poly.entity_id
_entity_poly.type
_entity_poly.pdbx_seq_one_letter_code
_entity_poly.pdbx_strand_id
1 'polypeptide(L)'
;MVKNCLKEKSEFGMLLSLPKGVVRVGCTAEIAEVAKRYDDGRMDILTVGRAPFRAVELFTENPLLEGQVDYLEDREAPPNPCVQRELLELFEACHTLIYDDYPKNLERTPPEELSYLVAGTLPMELLWKQQI
;
A
#
# COMPACT_ATOMS: atom_id res chain seq x y z
N MET A 1 3.19 -6.45 18.30
CA MET A 1 3.35 -5.55 17.15
C MET A 1 2.61 -4.23 17.32
N VAL A 2 1.30 -4.11 17.04
CA VAL A 2 0.57 -2.81 16.95
C VAL A 2 0.81 -1.85 18.12
N LYS A 3 0.72 -2.34 19.37
CA LYS A 3 0.96 -1.51 20.56
C LYS A 3 2.38 -0.94 20.62
N ASN A 4 3.38 -1.70 20.16
CA ASN A 4 4.78 -1.26 20.11
C ASN A 4 4.94 -0.22 19.01
N CYS A 5 4.39 -0.46 17.81
CA CYS A 5 4.37 0.50 16.70
C CYS A 5 3.74 1.84 17.11
N LEU A 6 2.64 1.82 17.87
CA LEU A 6 2.03 3.03 18.43
C LEU A 6 2.93 3.77 19.43
N LYS A 7 3.60 3.02 20.31
CA LYS A 7 4.46 3.59 21.36
C LYS A 7 5.73 4.19 20.78
N GLU A 8 6.34 3.49 19.84
CA GLU A 8 7.65 3.81 19.26
C GLU A 8 7.55 4.60 17.97
N LYS A 9 6.33 4.77 17.42
CA LYS A 9 6.08 5.35 16.09
C LYS A 9 6.88 4.64 15.00
N SER A 10 6.96 3.32 15.10
CA SER A 10 7.68 2.47 14.15
C SER A 10 6.75 1.89 13.08
N GLU A 11 7.32 1.68 11.89
CA GLU A 11 6.66 0.99 10.79
C GLU A 11 6.58 -0.53 11.03
N PHE A 12 5.71 -1.20 10.29
CA PHE A 12 5.62 -2.65 10.22
C PHE A 12 5.36 -3.12 8.78
N GLY A 13 5.72 -4.37 8.48
CA GLY A 13 5.54 -4.92 7.12
C GLY A 13 4.13 -5.42 6.85
N MET A 14 3.63 -5.14 5.65
CA MET A 14 2.36 -5.65 5.13
C MET A 14 2.62 -6.52 3.90
N LEU A 15 2.24 -7.80 3.99
CA LEU A 15 2.30 -8.77 2.89
C LEU A 15 0.90 -9.32 2.58
N LEU A 16 0.60 -9.54 1.30
CA LEU A 16 -0.63 -10.22 0.90
C LEU A 16 -0.58 -11.70 1.29
N SER A 17 -1.55 -12.15 2.08
CA SER A 17 -1.74 -13.55 2.43
C SER A 17 -2.66 -14.24 1.41
N LEU A 18 -2.25 -15.42 0.97
CA LEU A 18 -2.98 -16.32 0.08
C LEU A 18 -3.13 -17.69 0.77
N PRO A 19 -4.04 -18.56 0.31
CA PRO A 19 -4.24 -19.87 0.93
C PRO A 19 -2.98 -20.75 1.05
N LYS A 20 -1.97 -20.52 0.20
CA LYS A 20 -0.71 -21.28 0.16
C LYS A 20 0.47 -20.58 0.83
N GLY A 21 0.25 -19.43 1.49
CA GLY A 21 1.31 -18.64 2.12
C GLY A 21 1.21 -17.16 1.80
N VAL A 22 2.28 -16.41 2.05
CA VAL A 22 2.35 -14.98 1.76
C VAL A 22 3.12 -14.72 0.47
N VAL A 23 2.74 -13.68 -0.27
CA VAL A 23 3.59 -13.14 -1.33
C VAL A 23 4.84 -12.52 -0.70
N ARG A 24 5.92 -12.45 -1.48
CA ARG A 24 7.20 -11.92 -1.00
C ARG A 24 7.38 -10.42 -1.18
N VAL A 25 6.51 -9.76 -1.93
CA VAL A 25 6.56 -8.30 -2.14
C VAL A 25 5.42 -7.65 -1.37
N GLY A 26 5.69 -6.51 -0.75
CA GLY A 26 4.69 -5.75 -0.02
C GLY A 26 5.20 -4.36 0.26
N CYS A 27 4.67 -3.72 1.31
CA CYS A 27 5.12 -2.41 1.73
C CYS A 27 5.18 -2.31 3.25
N THR A 28 6.04 -1.41 3.74
CA THR A 28 5.95 -0.97 5.12
C THR A 28 4.73 -0.08 5.29
N ALA A 29 4.15 -0.11 6.48
CA ALA A 29 3.03 0.73 6.87
C ALA A 29 3.31 1.34 8.24
N GLU A 30 2.89 2.59 8.42
CA GLU A 30 2.84 3.23 9.73
C GLU A 30 1.40 3.41 10.20
N ILE A 31 1.21 3.57 11.50
CA ILE A 31 -0.10 3.85 12.08
C ILE A 31 -0.26 5.37 12.16
N ALA A 32 -1.18 5.91 11.35
CA ALA A 32 -1.52 7.33 11.34
C ALA A 32 -2.38 7.70 12.55
N GLU A 33 -3.40 6.89 12.85
CA GLU A 33 -4.26 7.09 14.01
C GLU A 33 -4.93 5.81 14.48
N VAL A 34 -5.41 5.83 15.73
CA VAL A 34 -6.32 4.81 16.25
C VAL A 34 -7.73 5.37 16.18
N ALA A 35 -8.48 4.97 15.17
CA ALA A 35 -9.85 5.43 14.94
C ALA A 35 -10.79 4.98 16.07
N LYS A 36 -10.57 3.78 16.61
CA LYS A 36 -11.39 3.24 17.70
C LYS A 36 -10.65 2.25 18.57
N ARG A 37 -10.94 2.28 19.88
CA ARG A 37 -10.53 1.25 20.86
C ARG A 37 -11.78 0.57 21.39
N TYR A 38 -11.74 -0.76 21.42
CA TYR A 38 -12.82 -1.59 21.96
C TYR A 38 -12.46 -2.07 23.37
N ASP A 39 -13.47 -2.35 24.19
CA ASP A 39 -13.28 -2.76 25.59
C ASP A 39 -12.54 -4.11 25.73
N ASP A 40 -12.61 -4.96 24.70
CA ASP A 40 -11.89 -6.24 24.60
C ASP A 40 -10.42 -6.08 24.17
N GLY A 41 -9.95 -4.85 23.97
CA GLY A 41 -8.59 -4.53 23.55
C GLY A 41 -8.35 -4.53 22.04
N ARG A 42 -9.36 -4.83 21.22
CA ARG A 42 -9.28 -4.62 19.77
C ARG A 42 -9.16 -3.13 19.43
N MET A 43 -8.64 -2.86 18.24
CA MET A 43 -8.45 -1.50 17.73
C MET A 43 -8.77 -1.46 16.24
N ASP A 44 -9.43 -0.38 15.81
CA ASP A 44 -9.44 0.02 14.40
C ASP A 44 -8.32 1.05 14.23
N ILE A 45 -7.40 0.77 13.32
CA ILE A 45 -6.24 1.61 13.04
C ILE A 45 -6.30 2.11 11.61
N LEU A 46 -5.98 3.39 11.41
CA LEU A 46 -5.71 3.95 10.10
C LEU A 46 -4.21 3.87 9.83
N THR A 47 -3.84 3.35 8.67
CA THR A 47 -2.44 3.14 8.30
C THR A 47 -2.12 3.81 6.98
N VAL A 48 -0.86 4.25 6.83
CA VAL A 48 -0.33 4.80 5.59
C VAL A 48 0.82 3.92 5.13
N GLY A 49 0.77 3.46 3.88
CA GLY A 49 1.89 2.75 3.26
C GLY A 49 3.08 3.67 3.05
N ARG A 50 4.29 3.15 3.23
CA ARG A 50 5.54 3.94 3.22
C ARG A 50 6.48 3.51 2.11
N ALA A 51 7.13 2.36 2.23
CA ALA A 51 8.11 1.92 1.23
C ALA A 51 7.82 0.49 0.76
N PRO A 52 7.84 0.22 -0.57
CA PRO A 52 7.77 -1.14 -1.07
C PRO A 52 9.03 -1.93 -0.70
N PHE A 53 8.87 -3.21 -0.41
CA PHE A 53 9.97 -4.10 -0.08
C PHE A 53 9.74 -5.51 -0.63
N ARG A 54 10.83 -6.28 -0.70
CA ARG A 54 10.83 -7.71 -0.94
C ARG A 54 11.37 -8.47 0.27
N ALA A 55 10.61 -9.41 0.79
CA ALA A 55 11.02 -10.33 1.85
C ALA A 55 12.07 -11.32 1.32
N VAL A 56 13.28 -11.19 1.83
CA VAL A 56 14.43 -12.08 1.58
C VAL A 56 14.26 -13.37 2.38
N GLU A 57 13.94 -13.22 3.66
CA GLU A 57 13.78 -14.32 4.61
C GLU A 57 12.59 -14.05 5.53
N LEU A 58 11.89 -15.11 5.93
CA LEU A 58 10.77 -15.05 6.87
C LEU A 58 11.06 -15.99 8.05
N PHE A 59 10.92 -15.45 9.25
CA PHE A 59 11.11 -16.13 10.53
C PHE A 59 9.73 -16.51 11.08
N THR A 60 9.54 -17.80 11.36
CA THR A 60 8.23 -18.38 11.76
C THR A 60 8.23 -18.97 13.16
N GLU A 61 9.32 -18.76 13.90
CA GLU A 61 9.52 -19.22 15.28
C GLU A 61 8.66 -18.44 16.28
N ASN A 62 8.27 -17.21 15.92
CA ASN A 62 7.44 -16.34 16.73
C ASN A 62 5.97 -16.39 16.30
N PRO A 63 5.00 -16.11 17.21
CA PRO A 63 3.59 -16.00 16.86
C PRO A 63 3.28 -14.85 15.88
N LEU A 64 4.19 -13.88 15.79
CA LEU A 64 4.16 -12.81 14.80
C LEU A 64 5.15 -13.16 13.70
N LEU A 65 4.70 -13.06 12.45
CA LEU A 65 5.58 -13.25 11.30
C LEU A 65 6.60 -12.11 11.27
N GLU A 66 7.88 -12.47 11.25
CA GLU A 66 9.01 -11.57 11.15
C GLU A 66 9.83 -11.92 9.91
N GLY A 67 10.71 -11.03 9.46
CA GLY A 67 11.51 -11.31 8.28
C GLY A 67 12.53 -10.23 7.96
N GLN A 68 13.53 -10.61 7.17
CA GLN A 68 14.49 -9.70 6.58
C GLN A 68 13.99 -9.24 5.20
N VAL A 69 14.11 -7.96 4.91
CA VAL A 69 13.59 -7.34 3.69
C VAL A 69 14.66 -6.52 2.97
N ASP A 70 14.57 -6.47 1.65
CA ASP A 70 15.24 -5.48 0.81
C ASP A 70 14.21 -4.44 0.37
N TYR A 71 14.50 -3.15 0.53
CA TYR A 71 13.64 -2.10 -0.01
C TYR A 71 13.74 -2.03 -1.53
N LEU A 72 12.61 -1.73 -2.18
CA LEU A 72 12.56 -1.55 -3.62
C LEU A 72 12.65 -0.04 -3.91
N GLU A 73 13.71 0.34 -4.61
CA GLU A 73 13.90 1.71 -5.08
C GLU A 73 13.32 1.84 -6.49
N ASP A 74 12.55 2.90 -6.72
CA ASP A 74 12.10 3.24 -8.06
C ASP A 74 13.28 3.68 -8.92
N ARG A 75 13.18 3.40 -10.22
CA ARG A 75 14.17 3.91 -11.18
C ARG A 75 13.99 5.42 -11.26
N GLU A 76 15.08 6.16 -11.06
CA GLU A 76 15.15 7.59 -11.33
C GLU A 76 15.03 7.85 -12.84
N ALA A 77 13.81 7.77 -13.36
CA ALA A 77 13.47 8.13 -14.72
C ALA A 77 12.41 9.24 -14.66
N PRO A 78 12.62 10.37 -15.37
CA PRO A 78 11.61 11.42 -15.40
C PRO A 78 10.32 10.86 -16.01
N PRO A 79 9.14 11.19 -15.45
CA PRO A 79 7.87 10.71 -15.97
C PRO A 79 7.69 11.20 -17.40
N ASN A 80 7.19 10.32 -18.28
CA ASN A 80 6.84 10.70 -19.63
C ASN A 80 5.50 11.49 -19.60
N PRO A 81 5.49 12.79 -19.99
CA PRO A 81 4.30 13.62 -19.87
C PRO A 81 3.10 13.12 -20.69
N CYS A 82 3.35 12.46 -21.82
CA CYS A 82 2.28 11.91 -22.66
C CYS A 82 1.62 10.70 -21.98
N VAL A 83 2.42 9.78 -21.45
CA VAL A 83 1.92 8.61 -20.72
C VAL A 83 1.19 9.03 -19.45
N GLN A 84 1.72 10.03 -18.74
CA GLN A 84 1.07 10.57 -17.56
C GLN A 84 -0.30 11.14 -17.89
N ARG A 85 -0.43 11.95 -18.94
CA ARG A 85 -1.72 12.50 -19.37
C ARG A 85 -2.73 11.41 -19.73
N GLU A 86 -2.30 10.44 -20.54
CA GLU A 86 -3.14 9.32 -20.96
C GLU A 86 -3.63 8.49 -19.76
N LEU A 87 -2.75 8.24 -18.79
CA LEU A 87 -3.11 7.56 -17.54
C LEU A 87 -4.19 8.31 -16.76
N LEU A 88 -4.06 9.64 -16.64
CA LEU A 88 -5.04 10.47 -15.93
C LEU A 88 -6.40 10.45 -16.63
N GLU A 89 -6.43 10.64 -17.95
CA GLU A 89 -7.66 10.58 -18.75
C GLU A 89 -8.37 9.23 -18.62
N LEU A 90 -7.60 8.13 -18.70
CA LEU A 90 -8.13 6.78 -18.53
C LEU A 90 -8.62 6.53 -17.09
N PHE A 91 -7.90 7.03 -16.09
CA PHE A 91 -8.27 6.87 -14.70
C PHE A 91 -9.58 7.60 -14.38
N GLU A 92 -9.74 8.83 -14.87
CA GLU A 92 -10.98 9.60 -14.72
C GLU A 92 -12.17 8.91 -15.37
N ALA A 93 -11.99 8.39 -16.59
CA ALA A 93 -13.03 7.64 -17.28
C ALA A 93 -13.42 6.37 -16.50
N CYS A 94 -12.44 5.58 -16.08
CA CYS A 94 -12.66 4.36 -15.28
C CYS A 94 -13.37 4.68 -13.96
N HIS A 95 -12.91 5.69 -13.23
CA HIS A 95 -13.48 6.09 -11.94
C HIS A 95 -14.94 6.54 -12.10
N THR A 96 -15.23 7.35 -13.11
CA THR A 96 -16.60 7.81 -13.40
C THR A 96 -17.51 6.63 -13.73
N LEU A 97 -17.05 5.69 -14.56
CA LEU A 97 -17.84 4.52 -14.95
C LEU A 97 -18.12 3.56 -13.78
N ILE A 98 -17.18 3.44 -12.83
CA ILE A 98 -17.28 2.48 -11.72
C ILE A 98 -18.01 3.09 -10.51
N TYR A 99 -17.77 4.37 -10.22
CA TYR A 99 -18.21 5.01 -8.98
C TYR A 99 -19.24 6.12 -9.17
N ASP A 100 -19.56 6.52 -10.41
CA ASP A 100 -20.43 7.67 -10.73
C ASP A 100 -19.96 8.97 -10.03
N ASP A 101 -18.64 9.10 -9.84
CA ASP A 101 -17.95 10.23 -9.22
C ASP A 101 -16.60 10.45 -9.93
N TYR A 102 -15.96 11.58 -9.66
CA TYR A 102 -14.66 11.94 -10.24
C TYR A 102 -13.53 11.76 -9.21
N PRO A 103 -12.31 11.36 -9.62
CA PRO A 103 -11.21 11.16 -8.68
C PRO A 103 -10.81 12.48 -8.02
N LYS A 104 -10.87 12.50 -6.68
CA LYS A 104 -10.48 13.66 -5.86
C LYS A 104 -8.97 13.61 -5.59
N ASN A 105 -8.32 14.77 -5.50
CA ASN A 105 -6.89 14.94 -5.20
C ASN A 105 -5.89 14.61 -6.32
N LEU A 106 -6.35 14.34 -7.54
CA LEU A 106 -5.47 14.01 -8.66
C LEU A 106 -4.37 15.06 -8.94
N GLU A 107 -4.73 16.35 -8.84
CA GLU A 107 -3.82 17.48 -9.04
C GLU A 107 -2.75 17.62 -7.93
N ARG A 108 -2.95 16.98 -6.78
CA ARG A 108 -2.08 17.11 -5.60
C ARG A 108 -1.14 15.92 -5.44
N THR A 109 -1.32 14.87 -6.23
CA THR A 109 -0.53 13.65 -6.14
C THR A 109 0.77 13.81 -6.93
N PRO A 110 1.94 13.59 -6.29
CA PRO A 110 3.22 13.57 -6.99
C PRO A 110 3.22 12.51 -8.11
N PRO A 111 3.91 12.74 -9.24
CA PRO A 111 3.94 11.78 -10.35
C PRO A 111 4.38 10.36 -9.95
N GLU A 112 5.32 10.26 -9.00
CA GLU A 112 5.83 9.00 -8.43
C GLU A 112 4.76 8.21 -7.66
N GLU A 113 3.72 8.86 -7.13
CA GLU A 113 2.66 8.21 -6.37
C GLU A 113 1.41 7.88 -7.20
N LEU A 114 1.35 8.31 -8.47
CA LEU A 114 0.17 8.16 -9.33
C LEU A 114 -0.20 6.69 -9.55
N SER A 115 0.78 5.81 -9.75
CA SER A 115 0.55 4.37 -9.94
C SER A 115 -0.14 3.76 -8.72
N TYR A 116 0.32 4.10 -7.51
CA TYR A 116 -0.24 3.65 -6.25
C TYR A 116 -1.64 4.22 -6.00
N LEU A 117 -1.88 5.49 -6.34
CA LEU A 117 -3.21 6.09 -6.24
C LEU A 117 -4.22 5.36 -7.13
N VAL A 118 -3.88 5.17 -8.40
CA VAL A 118 -4.75 4.50 -9.38
C VAL A 118 -5.01 3.06 -8.94
N ALA A 119 -3.96 2.31 -8.58
CA ALA A 119 -4.07 0.93 -8.12
C ALA A 119 -4.85 0.78 -6.81
N GLY A 120 -4.69 1.72 -5.88
CA GLY A 120 -5.40 1.74 -4.60
C GLY A 120 -6.89 2.01 -4.77
N THR A 121 -7.24 2.86 -5.73
CA THR A 121 -8.62 3.30 -5.96
C THR A 121 -9.43 2.31 -6.77
N LEU A 122 -8.88 1.79 -7.89
CA LEU A 122 -9.63 0.92 -8.79
C LEU A 122 -9.84 -0.49 -8.20
N PRO A 123 -10.96 -1.17 -8.54
CA PRO A 123 -11.29 -2.51 -8.08
C PRO A 123 -10.50 -3.57 -8.86
N MET A 124 -9.17 -3.49 -8.80
CA MET A 124 -8.27 -4.44 -9.48
C MET A 124 -8.09 -5.71 -8.64
N GLU A 125 -7.89 -6.83 -9.33
CA GLU A 125 -7.54 -8.12 -8.71
C GLU A 125 -6.28 -8.00 -7.85
N LEU A 126 -6.28 -8.64 -6.68
CA LEU A 126 -5.20 -8.50 -5.70
C LEU A 126 -3.84 -8.92 -6.26
N LEU A 127 -3.81 -10.00 -7.05
CA LEU A 127 -2.58 -10.47 -7.69
C LEU A 127 -2.07 -9.53 -8.78
N TRP A 128 -2.96 -8.74 -9.39
CA TRP A 128 -2.57 -7.71 -10.34
C TRP A 128 -1.93 -6.52 -9.63
N LYS A 129 -2.47 -6.13 -8.46
CA LYS A 129 -1.85 -5.08 -7.63
C LYS A 129 -0.44 -5.43 -7.16
N GLN A 130 -0.07 -6.71 -7.12
CA GLN A 130 1.28 -7.19 -6.77
C GLN A 130 2.31 -7.07 -7.91
N GLN A 131 1.89 -6.60 -9.09
CA GLN A 131 2.76 -6.40 -10.26
C GLN A 131 3.07 -4.92 -10.52
N ILE A 132 2.51 -4.04 -9.69
CA ILE A 132 2.68 -2.58 -9.72
C ILE A 132 3.80 -2.23 -8.73
#